data_AF-A0AAQ3ER02-F1
#
_entry.id   AF-A0AAQ3ER02-F1
#
_cell.length_a   1.000
_cell.length_b   1.000
_cell.length_c   1.000
_cell.angle_alpha   90.00
_cell.angle_beta   90.00
_cell.angle_gamma   90.00
#
_symmetry.space_group_name_H-M   'P 1'
#
loop_
_entity.id
_entity.type
_entity.pdbx_description
1 polymer ?
#
loop_
_entity_poly.entity_id
_entity_poly.type
_entity_poly.pdbx_seq_one_letter_code
_entity_poly.pdbx_strand_id
1 'polypeptide(L)'
;MKWVYKYDENFIYLPGEEIQVREDAEIPEFFTEIKPPDGLYLAKLDLEKGIWFESATKEYIDSLKPPPPQPSELDKLKKQVSDLMFKLLTGGVIK
;
A
#
# COMPACT_ATOMS: atom_id res chain seq x y z
N MET A 1 12.48 29.58 -0.28
CA MET A 1 12.30 28.62 -1.41
C MET A 1 11.28 27.61 -0.96
N LYS A 2 10.37 27.21 -1.85
CA LYS A 2 9.28 26.28 -1.54
C LYS A 2 9.35 25.05 -2.44
N TRP A 3 8.91 23.91 -1.92
CA TRP A 3 8.76 22.69 -2.69
C TRP A 3 7.40 22.67 -3.37
N VAL A 4 7.39 22.23 -4.62
CA VAL A 4 6.17 21.94 -5.36
C VAL A 4 6.21 20.49 -5.85
N TYR A 5 5.06 19.84 -5.73
CA TYR A 5 4.86 18.40 -5.92
C TYR A 5 4.14 18.15 -7.24
N LYS A 6 4.76 17.35 -8.11
CA LYS A 6 4.24 17.07 -9.45
C LYS A 6 3.12 16.03 -9.40
N TYR A 7 2.09 16.21 -10.22
CA TYR A 7 1.06 15.21 -10.49
C TYR A 7 0.88 15.02 -12.00
N ASP A 8 0.18 13.96 -12.42
CA ASP A 8 -0.12 13.71 -13.84
C ASP A 8 -1.52 14.23 -14.24
N GLU A 9 -1.94 13.99 -15.48
CA GLU A 9 -3.28 14.35 -15.98
C GLU A 9 -4.44 13.71 -15.20
N ASN A 10 -4.18 12.62 -14.49
CA ASN A 10 -5.15 11.92 -13.64
C ASN A 10 -5.10 12.39 -12.18
N PHE A 11 -4.32 13.45 -11.90
CA PHE A 11 -4.04 14.00 -10.57
C PHE A 11 -3.26 13.05 -9.66
N ILE A 12 -2.55 12.06 -10.22
CA ILE A 12 -1.72 11.12 -9.47
C ILE A 12 -0.38 11.76 -9.17
N TYR A 13 0.05 11.72 -7.91
CA TYR A 13 1.36 12.19 -7.50
C TYR A 13 2.48 11.43 -8.23
N LEU A 14 3.52 12.16 -8.65
CA LEU A 14 4.73 11.60 -9.25
C LEU A 14 5.90 11.76 -8.26
N PRO A 15 6.21 10.72 -7.44
CA PRO A 15 7.29 10.80 -6.46
C PRO A 15 8.66 10.99 -7.14
N GLY A 16 9.48 11.90 -6.61
CA GLY A 16 10.84 12.17 -7.09
C GLY A 16 10.91 13.25 -8.18
N GLU A 17 9.77 13.72 -8.66
CA GLU A 17 9.68 14.80 -9.64
C GLU A 17 9.36 16.16 -8.99
N GLU A 18 9.38 16.24 -7.66
CA GLU A 18 9.25 17.51 -6.93
C GLU A 18 10.43 18.44 -7.21
N ILE A 19 10.13 19.74 -7.33
CA ILE A 19 11.12 20.78 -7.60
C ILE A 19 11.05 21.88 -6.54
N GLN A 20 12.18 22.56 -6.33
CA GLN A 20 12.21 23.79 -5.54
C GLN A 20 12.05 25.00 -6.45
N VAL A 21 11.10 25.86 -6.08
CA VAL A 21 10.89 27.15 -6.72
C VAL A 21 11.08 28.28 -5.70
N ARG A 22 11.27 29.52 -6.18
CA ARG A 22 11.27 30.68 -5.30
C ARG A 22 9.87 30.88 -4.70
N GLU A 23 9.77 31.56 -3.56
CA GLU A 23 8.47 31.74 -2.90
C GLU A 23 7.50 32.59 -3.71
N ASP A 24 8.04 33.57 -4.43
CA ASP A 24 7.35 34.50 -5.34
C ASP A 24 7.18 33.96 -6.76
N ALA A 25 7.71 32.77 -7.06
CA ALA A 25 7.58 32.18 -8.38
C ALA A 25 6.18 31.58 -8.58
N GLU A 26 5.68 31.71 -9.81
CA GLU A 26 4.49 31.00 -10.28
C GLU A 26 4.74 29.49 -10.27
N ILE A 27 3.74 28.74 -9.80
CA ILE A 27 3.78 27.28 -9.79
C ILE A 27 3.57 26.80 -11.23
N PRO A 28 4.43 25.92 -11.78
CA PRO A 28 4.21 25.36 -13.11
C PRO A 28 2.93 24.53 -13.19
N GLU A 29 2.43 24.30 -14.41
CA GLU A 29 1.31 23.39 -14.63
C GLU A 29 1.65 21.98 -14.14
N PHE A 30 0.65 21.26 -13.61
CA PHE A 30 0.81 19.94 -13.01
C PHE A 30 1.64 19.89 -11.72
N PHE A 31 1.78 21.02 -11.03
CA PHE A 31 2.39 21.09 -9.72
C PHE A 31 1.44 21.69 -8.68
N THR A 32 1.64 21.28 -7.43
CA THR A 32 0.94 21.86 -6.27
C THR A 32 1.93 22.11 -5.13
N GLU A 33 1.67 23.12 -4.31
CA GLU A 33 2.42 23.36 -3.06
C GLU A 33 2.03 22.40 -1.94
N ILE A 34 0.92 21.67 -2.12
CA ILE A 34 0.35 20.80 -1.12
C ILE A 34 1.16 19.51 -1.08
N LYS A 35 1.85 19.23 0.04
CA LYS A 35 2.61 17.99 0.20
C LYS A 35 1.66 16.77 0.30
N PRO A 36 1.88 15.68 -0.45
CA PRO A 36 1.16 14.44 -0.23
C PRO A 36 1.49 13.85 1.15
N PRO A 37 0.48 13.36 1.90
CA PRO A 37 0.69 12.62 3.13
C PRO A 37 1.59 11.41 2.92
N ASP A 38 2.47 11.16 3.88
CA ASP A 38 3.31 9.96 3.86
C ASP A 38 2.41 8.70 4.04
N GLY A 39 2.79 7.59 3.40
CA GLY A 39 2.11 6.29 3.56
C GLY A 39 0.95 6.02 2.60
N LEU A 40 0.65 6.92 1.66
CA LEU A 40 -0.26 6.65 0.54
C LEU A 40 0.46 5.80 -0.51
N TYR A 41 -0.17 4.71 -0.95
CA TYR A 41 0.31 3.85 -2.02
C TYR A 41 0.14 4.51 -3.39
N LEU A 42 -0.97 5.21 -3.60
CA LEU A 42 -1.24 5.98 -4.80
C LEU A 42 -1.97 7.27 -4.45
N ALA A 43 -1.19 8.30 -4.10
CA ALA A 43 -1.72 9.61 -3.74
C ALA A 43 -2.36 10.29 -4.97
N LYS A 44 -3.64 10.66 -4.84
CA LYS A 44 -4.38 11.43 -5.84
C LYS A 44 -4.81 12.77 -5.28
N LEU A 45 -4.60 13.85 -6.04
CA LEU A 45 -4.98 15.21 -5.65
C LEU A 45 -6.44 15.46 -6.01
N ASP A 46 -7.21 15.92 -5.01
CA ASP A 46 -8.52 16.54 -5.20
C ASP A 46 -8.31 18.05 -5.30
N LEU A 47 -8.40 18.61 -6.52
CA LEU A 47 -8.21 20.05 -6.76
C LEU A 47 -9.27 20.92 -6.09
N GLU A 48 -10.49 20.40 -5.94
CA GLU A 48 -11.59 21.17 -5.33
C GLU A 48 -11.37 21.31 -3.83
N LYS A 49 -10.87 20.25 -3.19
CA LYS A 49 -10.61 20.22 -1.75
C LYS A 49 -9.20 20.65 -1.36
N GLY A 50 -8.25 20.64 -2.31
CA GLY A 50 -6.83 20.87 -2.01
C GLY A 50 -6.27 19.80 -1.07
N ILE A 51 -6.65 18.54 -1.25
CA ILE A 51 -6.17 17.43 -0.42
C ILE A 51 -5.74 16.25 -1.26
N TRP A 52 -4.79 15.49 -0.75
CA TRP A 52 -4.41 14.21 -1.30
C TRP A 52 -5.19 13.09 -0.61
N PHE A 53 -5.59 12.08 -1.36
CA PHE A 53 -6.24 10.88 -0.84
C PHE A 53 -5.68 9.61 -1.45
N GLU A 54 -5.87 8.48 -0.76
CA GLU A 54 -5.51 7.16 -1.27
C GLU A 54 -6.45 6.77 -2.41
N SER A 55 -5.89 6.56 -3.60
CA SER A 55 -6.63 6.10 -4.77
C SER A 55 -6.29 4.68 -5.19
N ALA A 56 -5.32 4.04 -4.53
CA ALA A 56 -4.97 2.66 -4.79
C ALA A 56 -6.16 1.73 -4.47
N THR A 57 -6.41 0.79 -5.37
CA THR A 57 -7.38 -0.28 -5.10
C THR A 57 -6.84 -1.24 -4.04
N LYS A 58 -7.74 -1.96 -3.39
CA LYS A 58 -7.35 -3.02 -2.46
C LYS A 58 -6.50 -4.07 -3.16
N GLU A 59 -6.85 -4.43 -4.39
CA GLU A 59 -6.14 -5.41 -5.20
C GLU A 59 -4.71 -4.96 -5.50
N TYR A 60 -4.50 -3.67 -5.79
CA TYR A 60 -3.17 -3.10 -6.00
C TYR A 60 -2.35 -3.16 -4.71
N ILE A 61 -2.91 -2.69 -3.58
CA ILE A 61 -2.24 -2.75 -2.27
C ILE A 61 -1.89 -4.19 -1.90
N ASP A 62 -2.80 -5.14 -2.12
CA ASP A 62 -2.59 -6.55 -1.84
C ASP A 62 -1.50 -7.16 -2.74
N SER A 63 -1.35 -6.67 -3.98
CA SER A 63 -0.30 -7.11 -4.90
C SER A 63 1.11 -6.67 -4.49
N LEU A 64 1.23 -5.60 -3.70
CA LEU A 64 2.49 -5.10 -3.17
C LEU A 64 2.92 -5.80 -1.88
N LYS A 65 2.01 -6.55 -1.23
CA LYS A 65 2.33 -7.29 -0.02
C LYS A 65 3.28 -8.44 -0.36
N PRO A 66 4.30 -8.69 0.48
CA PRO A 66 5.13 -9.86 0.29
C PRO A 66 4.26 -11.12 0.34
N PRO A 67 4.66 -12.19 -0.38
CA PRO A 67 3.97 -13.46 -0.27
C PRO A 67 3.94 -13.90 1.21
N PRO A 68 2.88 -14.60 1.63
CA PRO A 68 2.79 -15.07 3.00
C PRO A 68 4.03 -15.90 3.35
N PRO A 69 4.57 -15.75 4.58
CA PRO A 69 5.76 -16.49 4.97
C PRO A 69 5.51 -18.00 4.82
N GLN A 70 6.56 -18.72 4.41
CA GLN A 70 6.47 -20.18 4.38
C GLN A 70 6.23 -20.71 5.80
N PRO A 71 5.40 -21.76 5.97
CA PRO A 71 5.17 -22.36 7.29
C PRO A 71 6.50 -22.80 7.91
N SER A 72 6.71 -22.47 9.17
CA SER A 72 7.88 -22.97 9.91
C SER A 72 7.78 -24.49 10.09
N GLU A 73 8.89 -25.15 10.42
CA GLU A 73 8.88 -26.58 10.78
C GLU A 73 7.94 -26.86 11.97
N LEU A 74 7.81 -25.91 12.90
CA LEU A 74 6.86 -26.00 14.00
C LEU A 74 5.40 -25.94 13.52
N ASP A 75 5.08 -25.08 12.56
CA ASP A 75 3.73 -24.99 11.98
C ASP A 75 3.38 -26.25 11.21
N LYS A 76 4.34 -26.81 10.46
CA LYS A 76 4.19 -28.10 9.78
C LYS A 76 3.94 -29.23 10.78
N LEU A 77 4.70 -29.27 11.89
CA LEU A 77 4.52 -30.28 12.93
C LEU A 77 3.15 -30.16 13.61
N LYS A 78 2.72 -28.95 13.98
CA LYS A 78 1.38 -28.71 14.54
C LYS A 78 0.28 -29.17 13.59
N LYS A 79 0.42 -28.89 12.29
CA LYS A 79 -0.51 -29.35 11.26
C LYS A 79 -0.55 -30.87 11.17
N GLN A 80 0.60 -31.53 11.13
CA GLN A 80 0.68 -33.00 11.11
C GLN A 80 0.03 -33.63 12.34
N VAL A 81 0.29 -33.09 13.54
CA VAL A 81 -0.35 -33.56 14.78
C VAL A 81 -1.86 -33.36 14.72
N SER A 82 -2.33 -32.20 14.28
CA SER A 82 -3.76 -31.91 14.12
C SER A 82 -4.43 -32.87 13.12
N ASP A 83 -3.81 -33.10 11.98
CA ASP A 83 -4.30 -34.01 10.94
C ASP A 83 -4.36 -35.46 11.45
N LEU A 84 -3.36 -35.90 12.24
CA LEU A 84 -3.36 -37.21 12.88
C LEU A 84 -4.48 -37.34 13.92
N MET A 85 -4.65 -36.34 14.79
CA MET A 85 -5.72 -36.33 15.80
C MET A 85 -7.09 -36.37 15.14
N PHE A 86 -7.30 -35.58 14.08
CA PHE A 86 -8.56 -35.59 13.32
C PHE A 86 -8.83 -36.98 12.69
N LYS A 87 -7.81 -37.62 12.11
CA LYS A 87 -7.93 -38.98 11.56
C LYS A 87 -8.25 -40.01 12.64
N LEU A 88 -7.68 -39.91 13.83
CA LEU A 88 -7.99 -40.84 14.95
C LEU A 88 -9.43 -40.69 15.43
N LEU A 89 -9.93 -39.45 15.49
CA LEU A 89 -11.30 -39.12 15.90
C LEU A 89 -12.34 -39.53 14.85
N THR A 90 -12.04 -39.37 13.56
CA THR A 90 -12.98 -39.64 12.45
C THR A 90 -12.84 -41.04 11.86
N GLY A 91 -11.67 -41.67 11.99
CA GLY A 91 -11.34 -43.01 11.47
C GLY A 91 -11.66 -44.17 12.40
N GLY A 92 -12.20 -43.92 13.59
CA GLY A 92 -12.79 -44.96 14.45
C GLY A 92 -11.79 -45.85 15.21
N VAL A 93 -10.75 -45.27 15.83
CA VAL A 93 -9.83 -46.02 16.72
C VAL A 93 -10.01 -45.68 18.20
N ILE A 94 -10.87 -44.72 18.55
CA ILE A 94 -11.32 -44.53 19.93
C ILE A 94 -12.76 -45.08 20.05
N LYS A 95 -12.86 -46.33 20.50
CA LYS A 95 -14.06 -46.89 21.15
C LYS A 95 -13.76 -47.05 22.64
#